data_AF-A0A2K3JT36-F1
#
_entry.id   AF-A0A2K3JT36-F1
#
_cell.length_a   1.000
_cell.length_b   1.000
_cell.length_c   1.000
_cell.angle_alpha   90.00
_cell.angle_beta   90.00
_cell.angle_gamma   90.00
#
_symmetry.space_group_name_H-M   'P 1'
#
loop_
_entity.id
_entity.type
_entity.pdbx_description
1 polymer ?
#
loop_
_entity_poly.entity_id
_entity_poly.type
_entity_poly.pdbx_seq_one_letter_code
_entity_poly.pdbx_strand_id
1 'polypeptide(L)'
;AYDNLLNDIQVERMVKEAERFSKEDKEKRDAIDTKNQADSVVYQTEKQLKELGEKVPGPVKEKVEAKLGELKDAISGGSTQTIKDAMAALNQEVMQLGQSLYNQPGAAGPAGPTPPGGESGPSESSGKGPDGDVIDADFTDSK
;
A
#
# COMPACT_ATOMS: atom_id res chain seq x y z
N ALA A 1 -22.73 -51.23 -10.67
CA ALA A 1 -23.42 -49.95 -10.95
C ALA A 1 -23.48 -49.05 -9.72
N TYR A 2 -23.89 -49.55 -8.55
CA TYR A 2 -23.95 -48.76 -7.30
C TYR A 2 -22.58 -48.28 -6.76
N ASP A 3 -21.53 -49.07 -6.99
CA ASP A 3 -20.18 -48.80 -6.45
C ASP A 3 -19.50 -47.59 -7.13
N ASN A 4 -19.69 -47.42 -8.45
CA ASN A 4 -19.16 -46.26 -9.18
C ASN A 4 -19.86 -44.96 -8.77
N LEU A 5 -21.18 -44.96 -8.58
CA LEU A 5 -21.91 -43.76 -8.16
C LEU A 5 -21.48 -43.27 -6.78
N LEU A 6 -21.18 -44.19 -5.85
CA LEU A 6 -20.68 -43.84 -4.52
C LEU A 6 -19.23 -43.32 -4.59
N ASN A 7 -18.39 -43.90 -5.45
CA ASN A 7 -17.04 -43.40 -5.67
C ASN A 7 -17.05 -41.98 -6.26
N ASP A 8 -17.86 -41.75 -7.29
CA ASP A 8 -18.00 -40.44 -7.95
C ASP A 8 -18.50 -39.36 -6.98
N ILE A 9 -19.49 -39.67 -6.13
CA ILE A 9 -19.99 -38.75 -5.09
C ILE A 9 -18.91 -38.44 -4.04
N GLN A 10 -18.08 -39.42 -3.68
CA GLN A 10 -16.97 -39.19 -2.74
C GLN A 10 -15.86 -38.34 -3.36
N VAL A 11 -15.51 -38.58 -4.63
CA VAL A 11 -14.52 -37.78 -5.36
C VAL A 11 -15.00 -36.33 -5.50
N GLU A 12 -16.25 -36.09 -5.91
CA GLU A 12 -16.80 -34.73 -5.99
C GLU A 12 -16.81 -34.02 -4.63
N ARG A 13 -17.13 -34.76 -3.56
CA ARG A 13 -17.08 -34.20 -2.19
C ARG A 13 -15.66 -33.82 -1.81
N MET A 14 -14.68 -34.68 -2.08
CA MET A 14 -13.26 -34.41 -1.80
C MET A 14 -12.75 -33.21 -2.60
N VAL A 15 -13.12 -33.07 -3.87
CA VAL A 15 -12.72 -31.92 -4.70
C VAL A 15 -13.31 -30.63 -4.14
N LYS A 16 -14.62 -30.57 -3.86
CA LYS A 16 -15.26 -29.38 -3.30
C LYS A 16 -14.69 -28.99 -1.93
N GLU A 17 -14.36 -29.98 -1.12
CA GLU A 17 -13.77 -29.76 0.19
C GLU A 17 -12.33 -29.23 0.08
N ALA A 18 -11.53 -29.78 -0.84
CA ALA A 18 -10.19 -29.27 -1.15
C ALA A 18 -10.22 -27.83 -1.71
N GLU A 19 -11.15 -27.52 -2.61
CA GLU A 19 -11.35 -26.16 -3.13
C GLU A 19 -11.74 -25.16 -2.03
N ARG A 20 -12.63 -25.57 -1.11
CA ARG A 20 -13.03 -24.73 0.03
C ARG A 20 -11.83 -24.44 0.93
N PHE A 21 -11.04 -25.46 1.30
CA PHE A 21 -9.85 -25.27 2.13
C PHE A 21 -8.83 -24.37 1.43
N SER A 22 -8.55 -24.61 0.15
CA SER A 22 -7.65 -23.77 -0.63
C SER A 22 -8.08 -22.30 -0.65
N LYS A 23 -9.38 -22.04 -0.77
CA LYS A 23 -9.94 -20.69 -0.72
C LYS A 23 -9.81 -20.05 0.66
N GLU A 24 -10.16 -20.78 1.74
CA GLU A 24 -10.03 -20.28 3.11
C GLU A 24 -8.57 -19.97 3.48
N ASP A 25 -7.62 -20.81 3.06
CA ASP A 25 -6.19 -20.57 3.27
C ASP A 25 -5.72 -19.30 2.54
N LYS A 26 -6.18 -19.10 1.30
CA LYS A 26 -5.87 -17.89 0.52
C LYS A 26 -6.46 -16.64 1.19
N GLU A 27 -7.73 -16.69 1.60
CA GLU A 27 -8.38 -15.57 2.27
C GLU A 27 -7.70 -15.19 3.60
N LYS A 28 -7.24 -16.19 4.38
CA LYS A 28 -6.48 -15.96 5.61
C LYS A 28 -5.13 -15.30 5.33
N ARG A 29 -4.39 -15.78 4.32
CA ARG A 29 -3.12 -15.14 3.92
C ARG A 29 -3.34 -13.70 3.46
N ASP A 30 -4.29 -13.49 2.56
CA ASP A 30 -4.61 -12.16 2.04
C ASP A 30 -5.00 -11.20 3.17
N ALA A 31 -5.73 -11.68 4.19
CA ALA A 31 -6.08 -10.88 5.36
C ALA A 31 -4.85 -10.48 6.20
N ILE A 32 -3.94 -11.42 6.44
CA ILE A 32 -2.70 -11.16 7.20
C ILE A 32 -1.80 -10.19 6.43
N ASP A 33 -1.57 -10.43 5.14
CA ASP A 33 -0.75 -9.57 4.29
C ASP A 33 -1.34 -8.16 4.22
N THR A 34 -2.66 -8.04 4.07
CA THR A 34 -3.36 -6.75 4.08
C THR A 34 -3.19 -6.02 5.41
N LYS A 35 -3.28 -6.73 6.55
CA LYS A 35 -3.05 -6.13 7.87
C LYS A 35 -1.61 -5.64 8.02
N ASN A 36 -0.63 -6.44 7.67
CA ASN A 36 0.78 -6.07 7.74
C ASN A 36 1.10 -4.86 6.85
N GLN A 37 0.53 -4.82 5.65
CA GLN A 37 0.65 -3.67 4.75
C GLN A 37 0.01 -2.42 5.38
N ALA A 38 -1.18 -2.54 5.96
CA ALA A 38 -1.87 -1.44 6.61
C ALA A 38 -1.09 -0.88 7.81
N ASP A 39 -0.55 -1.74 8.68
CA ASP A 39 0.33 -1.34 9.78
C ASP A 39 1.57 -0.58 9.27
N SER A 40 2.17 -1.04 8.18
CA SER A 40 3.31 -0.36 7.55
C SER A 40 2.94 1.05 7.07
N VAL A 41 1.78 1.17 6.40
CA VAL A 41 1.26 2.46 5.91
C VAL A 41 0.97 3.41 7.07
N VAL A 42 0.36 2.92 8.15
CA VAL A 42 0.10 3.70 9.38
C VAL A 42 1.41 4.27 9.92
N TYR A 43 2.40 3.41 10.15
CA TYR A 43 3.69 3.83 10.71
C TYR A 43 4.42 4.85 9.82
N GLN A 44 4.47 4.61 8.50
CA GLN A 44 5.11 5.52 7.55
C GLN A 44 4.43 6.88 7.54
N THR A 45 3.10 6.92 7.57
CA THR A 45 2.33 8.16 7.55
C THR A 45 2.49 8.95 8.85
N GLU A 46 2.46 8.28 10.01
CA GLU A 46 2.71 8.92 11.30
C GLU A 46 4.13 9.51 11.36
N LYS A 47 5.12 8.79 10.83
CA LYS A 47 6.49 9.26 10.73
C LYS A 47 6.57 10.51 9.83
N GLN A 48 5.97 10.48 8.65
CA GLN A 48 5.95 11.62 7.73
C GLN A 48 5.28 12.85 8.36
N LEU A 49 4.12 12.70 9.00
CA LEU A 49 3.45 13.80 9.70
C LEU A 49 4.33 14.41 10.80
N LYS A 50 5.08 13.58 11.52
CA LYS A 50 6.02 14.03 12.54
C LYS A 50 7.23 14.76 11.96
N GLU A 51 7.79 14.26 10.85
CA GLU A 51 8.93 14.88 10.15
C GLU A 51 8.55 16.20 9.48
N LEU A 52 7.34 16.28 8.93
CA LEU A 52 6.82 17.49 8.28
C LEU A 52 6.37 18.52 9.32
N GLY A 53 5.87 18.09 10.48
CA GLY A 53 5.59 18.94 11.63
C GLY A 53 4.73 20.16 11.27
N GLU A 54 5.27 21.36 11.48
CA GLU A 54 4.58 22.64 11.22
C GLU A 54 4.47 23.00 9.74
N LYS A 55 5.15 22.29 8.85
CA LYS A 55 5.01 22.50 7.39
C LYS A 55 3.66 21.99 6.89
N VAL A 56 3.00 21.10 7.64
CA VAL A 56 1.70 20.55 7.26
C VAL A 56 0.60 21.56 7.53
N PRO A 57 -0.24 21.90 6.53
CA PRO A 57 -1.43 22.72 6.79
C PRO A 57 -2.37 22.02 7.76
N GLY A 58 -2.80 22.73 8.82
CA GLY A 58 -3.69 22.19 9.87
C GLY A 58 -4.91 21.42 9.34
N PRO A 59 -5.68 21.96 8.36
CA PRO A 59 -6.83 21.25 7.79
C PRO A 59 -6.48 19.94 7.08
N VAL A 60 -5.29 19.85 6.48
CA VAL A 60 -4.82 18.62 5.82
C VAL A 60 -4.31 17.63 6.85
N LYS A 61 -3.60 18.11 7.88
CA LYS A 61 -3.15 17.29 9.00
C LYS A 61 -4.32 16.58 9.67
N GLU A 62 -5.38 17.31 10.01
CA GLU A 62 -6.57 16.76 10.67
C GLU A 62 -7.25 15.67 9.83
N LYS A 63 -7.32 15.83 8.50
CA LYS A 63 -7.86 14.81 7.60
C LYS A 63 -7.01 13.55 7.58
N VAL A 64 -5.68 13.68 7.49
CA VAL A 64 -4.76 12.53 7.50
C VAL A 64 -4.81 11.82 8.86
N GLU A 65 -4.85 12.56 9.97
CA GLU A 65 -4.98 12.00 11.33
C GLU A 65 -6.32 11.27 11.52
N ALA A 66 -7.42 11.81 10.99
CA ALA A 66 -8.72 11.13 11.00
C ALA A 66 -8.67 9.81 10.21
N LYS A 67 -8.10 9.81 9.00
CA LYS A 67 -7.94 8.60 8.17
C LYS A 67 -6.99 7.58 8.78
N LEU A 68 -5.95 8.03 9.47
CA LEU A 68 -5.08 7.15 10.27
C LEU A 68 -5.85 6.43 11.37
N GLY A 69 -6.75 7.14 12.07
CA GLY A 69 -7.65 6.55 13.05
C GLY A 69 -8.58 5.50 12.43
N GLU A 70 -9.25 5.84 11.33
CA GLU A 70 -10.13 4.91 10.61
C GLU A 70 -9.39 3.64 10.16
N LEU A 71 -8.14 3.77 9.68
CA LEU A 71 -7.33 2.62 9.27
C LEU A 71 -6.95 1.74 10.48
N LYS A 72 -6.57 2.32 11.61
CA LYS A 72 -6.25 1.56 12.85
C LYS A 72 -7.47 0.81 13.38
N ASP A 73 -8.65 1.42 13.34
CA ASP A 73 -9.90 0.77 13.72
C ASP A 73 -10.23 -0.39 12.76
N ALA A 74 -10.03 -0.18 11.45
CA ALA A 74 -10.21 -1.21 10.43
C ALA A 74 -9.24 -2.40 10.60
N ILE A 75 -7.98 -2.15 10.96
CA ILE A 75 -7.00 -3.22 11.26
C ILE A 75 -7.45 -4.06 12.47
N SER A 76 -7.99 -3.39 13.49
CA SER A 76 -8.35 -3.99 14.77
C SER A 76 -9.60 -4.86 14.72
N GLY A 77 -10.60 -4.50 13.91
CA GLY A 77 -11.88 -5.22 13.86
C GLY A 77 -12.57 -5.32 12.50
N GLY A 78 -11.96 -4.77 11.44
CA GLY A 78 -12.54 -4.74 10.10
C GLY A 78 -12.28 -5.98 9.26
N SER A 79 -12.96 -6.04 8.11
CA SER A 79 -12.71 -7.04 7.06
C SER A 79 -11.49 -6.66 6.22
N THR A 80 -10.90 -7.61 5.50
CA THR A 80 -9.83 -7.36 4.52
C THR A 80 -10.20 -6.26 3.53
N GLN A 81 -11.46 -6.22 3.08
CA GLN A 81 -11.95 -5.17 2.18
C GLN A 81 -11.96 -3.80 2.87
N THR A 82 -12.47 -3.74 4.10
CA THR A 82 -12.51 -2.51 4.89
C THR A 82 -11.11 -1.93 5.11
N ILE A 83 -10.12 -2.77 5.38
CA ILE A 83 -8.73 -2.34 5.54
C ILE A 83 -8.17 -1.79 4.22
N LYS A 84 -8.46 -2.45 3.09
CA LYS A 84 -8.04 -1.97 1.76
C LYS A 84 -8.65 -0.61 1.42
N ASP A 85 -9.94 -0.44 1.68
CA ASP A 85 -10.64 0.82 1.42
C ASP A 85 -10.11 1.96 2.30
N ALA A 86 -9.87 1.69 3.59
CA ALA A 86 -9.27 2.65 4.51
C ALA A 86 -7.82 3.01 4.14
N MET A 87 -7.02 2.03 3.70
CA MET A 87 -5.67 2.30 3.16
C MET A 87 -5.72 3.18 1.92
N ALA A 88 -6.64 2.92 0.99
CA ALA A 88 -6.79 3.73 -0.22
C ALA A 88 -7.19 5.17 0.12
N ALA A 89 -8.15 5.35 1.04
CA ALA A 89 -8.56 6.67 1.51
C ALA A 89 -7.41 7.42 2.20
N LEU A 90 -6.63 6.75 3.05
CA LEU A 90 -5.46 7.36 3.68
C LEU A 90 -4.42 7.81 2.65
N ASN A 91 -4.10 6.95 1.67
CA ASN A 91 -3.15 7.30 0.60
C ASN A 91 -3.59 8.53 -0.20
N GLN A 92 -4.89 8.71 -0.46
CA GLN A 92 -5.40 9.90 -1.14
C GLN A 92 -5.15 11.18 -0.35
N GLU A 93 -5.34 11.16 0.98
CA GLU A 93 -5.06 12.31 1.84
C GLU A 93 -3.56 12.59 1.95
N VAL A 94 -2.72 11.55 1.99
CA VAL A 94 -1.25 11.69 1.97
C VAL A 94 -0.75 12.29 0.64
N MET A 95 -1.38 11.95 -0.49
CA MET A 95 -1.08 12.59 -1.77
C MET A 95 -1.45 14.08 -1.77
N GLN A 96 -2.62 14.44 -1.22
CA GLN A 96 -3.03 15.85 -1.07
C GLN A 96 -2.09 16.62 -0.15
N LEU A 97 -1.57 15.98 0.89
CA LEU A 97 -0.54 16.52 1.77
C LEU A 97 0.74 16.87 0.99
N GLY A 98 1.26 15.92 0.20
CA GLY A 98 2.44 16.16 -0.64
C GLY A 98 2.25 17.31 -1.63
N GLN A 99 1.08 17.39 -2.26
CA GLN A 99 0.73 18.50 -3.16
C GLN A 99 0.66 19.85 -2.44
N SER A 100 0.07 19.88 -1.24
CA SER A 100 -0.06 21.11 -0.44
C SER A 100 1.28 21.66 0.02
N LEU A 101 2.22 20.76 0.34
CA LEU A 101 3.59 21.13 0.71
C LEU A 101 4.39 21.66 -0.47
N TYR A 102 4.24 21.06 -1.66
CA TYR A 102 4.93 21.49 -2.87
C TYR A 102 4.45 22.87 -3.36
N ASN A 103 3.16 23.17 -3.19
CA ASN A 103 2.55 24.43 -3.61
C ASN A 103 2.81 25.60 -2.64
N GLN A 104 3.55 25.39 -1.55
CA GLN A 104 3.84 26.45 -0.58
C GLN A 104 5.04 27.31 -1.06
N PRO A 105 4.89 28.64 -1.26
CA PRO A 105 5.98 29.49 -1.71
C PRO A 105 7.08 29.54 -0.65
N GLY A 106 8.26 28.99 -0.97
CA GLY A 106 9.40 28.88 -0.06
C GLY A 106 9.75 27.46 0.40
N ALA A 107 9.01 26.43 -0.03
CA ALA A 107 9.39 25.05 0.22
C ALA A 107 10.61 24.66 -0.63
N ALA A 108 11.82 24.87 -0.09
CA ALA A 108 12.98 24.07 -0.47
C ALA A 108 12.61 22.60 -0.19
N GLY A 109 12.30 21.86 -1.26
CA GLY A 109 11.68 20.55 -1.20
C GLY A 109 12.51 19.55 -0.39
N PRO A 110 11.90 18.81 0.54
CA PRO A 110 12.39 17.50 0.90
C PRO A 110 11.77 16.45 -0.03
N ALA A 111 12.52 15.36 -0.18
CA ALA A 111 12.27 14.18 -0.98
C ALA A 111 10.78 13.86 -1.21
N GLY A 112 10.43 13.66 -2.48
CA GLY A 112 9.12 13.19 -2.92
C GLY A 112 8.72 11.85 -2.27
N PRO A 113 7.44 11.46 -2.40
CA PRO A 113 6.92 10.27 -1.77
C PRO A 113 7.71 9.05 -2.24
N THR A 114 8.45 8.43 -1.34
CA THR A 114 9.00 7.10 -1.59
C THR A 114 7.84 6.12 -1.69
N PRO A 115 7.68 5.40 -2.81
CA PRO A 115 6.65 4.38 -2.94
C PRO A 115 6.89 3.28 -1.89
N PRO A 116 5.84 2.67 -1.34
CA PRO A 116 5.98 1.54 -0.43
C PRO A 116 6.39 0.33 -1.26
N GLY A 117 7.69 0.07 -1.38
CA GLY A 117 8.21 -1.06 -2.15
C GLY A 117 9.68 -1.03 -2.53
N GLY A 118 10.53 -0.38 -1.74
CA GLY A 118 11.98 -0.36 -1.96
C GLY A 118 12.74 -0.70 -0.69
N GLU A 119 13.22 -1.93 -0.60
CA GLU A 119 14.18 -2.39 0.40
C GLU A 119 15.43 -1.49 0.41
N SER A 120 15.65 -0.79 1.51
CA SER A 120 16.93 -0.14 1.82
C SER A 120 17.94 -1.21 2.23
N GLY A 121 18.69 -1.73 1.25
CA GLY A 121 19.99 -2.35 1.49
C GLY A 121 21.05 -1.26 1.75
N PRO A 122 22.02 -1.47 2.68
CA PRO A 122 22.98 -0.44 3.04
C PRO A 122 23.96 -0.14 1.91
N SER A 123 24.23 1.15 1.75
CA SER A 123 25.26 1.77 0.92
C SER A 123 26.65 1.18 1.21
N GLU A 124 27.23 0.47 0.24
CA GLU A 124 28.69 0.36 0.09
C GLU A 124 29.15 1.07 -1.17
N SER A 125 30.06 2.01 -0.95
CA SER A 125 30.85 2.71 -1.95
C SER A 125 31.73 1.75 -2.74
N SER A 126 31.58 1.71 -4.06
CA SER A 126 32.67 1.39 -4.99
C SER A 126 32.40 2.03 -6.33
N GLY A 127 33.25 2.99 -6.69
CA GLY A 127 33.19 3.66 -7.99
C GLY A 127 33.70 2.80 -9.14
N LYS A 128 33.19 3.07 -10.35
CA LYS A 128 33.93 3.33 -11.61
C LYS A 128 33.03 3.03 -12.82
N GLY A 129 32.82 4.01 -13.70
CA GLY A 129 32.44 3.76 -15.09
C GLY A 129 31.32 4.66 -15.62
N PRO A 130 31.49 5.40 -16.75
CA PRO A 130 30.61 6.48 -17.17
C PRO A 130 29.84 6.15 -18.46
N ASP A 131 28.53 5.94 -18.39
CA ASP A 131 27.62 5.99 -19.55
C ASP A 131 26.25 6.34 -18.96
N GLY A 132 25.69 7.52 -19.20
CA GLY A 132 25.19 7.92 -20.51
C GLY A 132 23.70 8.16 -20.32
N ASP A 133 23.39 9.40 -20.00
CA ASP A 133 22.08 10.04 -19.81
C ASP A 133 21.03 9.53 -20.82
N VAL A 134 20.02 8.80 -20.33
CA VAL A 134 18.80 8.49 -21.10
C VAL A 134 17.62 9.13 -20.38
N ILE A 135 17.45 10.43 -20.68
CA ILE A 135 16.23 11.18 -20.45
C ILE A 135 15.45 11.11 -21.77
N ASP A 136 14.52 10.16 -21.87
CA ASP A 136 13.51 10.15 -22.93
C ASP A 136 12.46 11.24 -22.61
N ALA A 137 12.80 12.48 -22.96
CA ALA A 137 11.85 13.58 -23.01
C ALA A 137 11.12 13.51 -24.34
N ASP A 138 9.98 12.81 -24.36
CA ASP A 138 9.04 12.83 -25.48
C ASP A 138 8.43 14.24 -25.60
N PHE A 139 9.05 15.04 -26.47
CA PHE A 139 8.61 16.38 -26.83
C PHE A 139 7.64 16.27 -28.00
N THR A 140 6.36 16.45 -27.70
CA THR A 140 5.27 16.55 -28.69
C THR A 140 5.50 17.77 -29.60
N ASP A 141 5.96 17.56 -30.83
CA ASP A 141 5.92 18.60 -31.86
C ASP A 141 4.52 18.66 -32.48
N SER A 142 3.84 19.76 -32.22
CA SER A 142 2.63 20.16 -32.92
C SER A 142 3.04 21.05 -34.09
N LYS A 143 2.90 20.55 -35.33
CA LYS A 143 2.70 21.43 -36.49
C LYS A 143 1.97 20.77 -37.64
#